data_AF-A0A5K3G417-F1
#
_entry.id   AF-A0A5K3G417-F1
#
_cell.length_a   1.000
_cell.length_b   1.000
_cell.length_c   1.000
_cell.angle_alpha   90.00
_cell.angle_beta   90.00
_cell.angle_gamma   90.00
#
_symmetry.space_group_name_H-M   'P 1'
#
loop_
_entity.id
_entity.type
_entity.pdbx_description
1 polymer ?
#
loop_
_entity_poly.entity_id
_entity_poly.type
_entity_poly.pdbx_seq_one_letter_code
_entity_poly.pdbx_strand_id
1 'polypeptide(L)'
;MLLYLSWPSFRIVAVDNDLVSFVDAQMHKRDSDDWPLVLITNPKDAGFLLPSKEPTERILKSTHIRILAWSRYPIQRVSVSIDGAFVGNARPAKRHDASIVDSPLYVLSWDPAALARRGPPSGHVAHSIEVVCEDTKHNVRTVRQSFTLDGTARWNFGGVQSFILLSDQASGLMVVFYLVWLAPFLTLVTARMFGSTRLYCRLCEDTRLPDLSRFAFTGAVERFLFILFL
;
A
#
# COMPACT_ATOMS: atom_id res chain seq x y z
N MET A 1 12.19 25.16 17.84
CA MET A 1 11.85 23.73 18.03
C MET A 1 10.34 23.59 17.85
N LEU A 2 9.90 23.41 16.60
CA LEU A 2 8.48 23.19 16.27
C LEU A 2 8.17 21.72 16.50
N LEU A 3 7.47 21.42 17.59
CA LEU A 3 6.89 20.10 17.82
C LEU A 3 5.84 19.85 16.72
N TYR A 4 6.16 18.99 15.76
CA TYR A 4 5.17 18.35 14.90
C TYR A 4 4.23 17.56 15.81
N LEU A 5 3.10 18.14 16.20
CA LEU A 5 1.97 17.36 16.67
C LEU A 5 1.50 16.54 15.47
N SER A 6 1.92 15.28 15.39
CA SER A 6 1.28 14.31 14.53
C SER A 6 -0.16 14.17 14.99
N TRP A 7 -1.08 14.49 14.09
CA TRP A 7 -2.51 14.32 14.33
C TRP A 7 -2.84 12.85 14.63
N PRO A 8 -3.84 12.57 15.50
CA PRO A 8 -4.23 11.20 15.77
C PRO A 8 -4.70 10.54 14.47
N SER A 9 -4.07 9.40 14.18
CA SER A 9 -4.48 8.48 13.13
C SER A 9 -5.02 7.22 13.78
N PHE A 10 -6.07 6.65 13.21
CA PHE A 10 -6.64 5.40 13.68
C PHE A 10 -7.14 4.58 12.48
N ARG A 11 -7.16 3.26 12.66
CA ARG A 11 -7.68 2.33 11.66
C ARG A 11 -9.04 1.83 12.13
N ILE A 12 -10.02 1.92 11.25
CA ILE A 12 -11.29 1.22 11.42
C ILE A 12 -11.17 -0.11 10.70
N VAL A 13 -11.47 -1.20 11.39
CA VAL A 13 -11.54 -2.55 10.82
C VAL A 13 -12.98 -3.05 10.96
N ALA A 14 -13.55 -3.55 9.88
CA ALA A 14 -14.88 -4.11 9.83
C ALA A 14 -14.83 -5.55 9.32
N VAL A 15 -15.58 -6.43 9.98
CA VAL A 15 -15.77 -7.83 9.56
C VAL A 15 -17.19 -7.96 9.04
N ASP A 16 -17.31 -8.38 7.78
CA ASP A 16 -18.57 -8.48 7.06
C ASP A 16 -18.63 -9.81 6.32
N ASN A 17 -19.45 -10.75 6.81
CA ASN A 17 -19.57 -12.10 6.27
C ASN A 17 -18.21 -12.78 6.04
N ASP A 18 -17.34 -12.74 7.07
CA ASP A 18 -15.97 -13.27 7.08
C ASP A 18 -14.99 -12.56 6.12
N LEU A 19 -15.36 -11.44 5.52
CA LEU A 19 -14.45 -10.53 4.81
C LEU A 19 -14.00 -9.42 5.75
N VAL A 20 -12.69 -9.15 5.81
CA VAL A 20 -12.15 -8.07 6.64
C VAL A 20 -11.83 -6.86 5.77
N SER A 21 -12.50 -5.74 6.01
CA SER A 21 -12.24 -4.47 5.33
C SER A 21 -11.73 -3.43 6.33
N PHE A 22 -10.91 -2.48 5.89
CA PHE A 22 -10.40 -1.45 6.78
C PHE A 22 -10.21 -0.12 6.07
N VAL A 23 -10.19 0.96 6.84
CA VAL A 23 -9.83 2.30 6.38
C VAL A 23 -8.97 2.98 7.44
N ASP A 24 -7.95 3.69 6.98
CA ASP A 24 -7.13 4.55 7.82
C ASP A 24 -7.73 5.96 7.83
N ALA A 25 -8.07 6.44 9.02
CA ALA A 25 -8.60 7.76 9.26
C ALA A 25 -7.50 8.62 9.90
N GLN A 26 -7.26 9.79 9.32
CA GLN A 26 -6.37 10.80 9.87
C GLN A 26 -7.22 12.02 10.22
N MET A 27 -7.12 12.50 11.47
CA MET A 27 -7.96 13.60 11.96
C MET A 27 -7.20 14.93 11.93
N HIS A 28 -7.45 15.75 10.93
CA HIS A 28 -6.93 17.11 10.81
C HIS A 28 -7.73 18.11 11.67
N LYS A 29 -7.33 19.39 11.61
CA LYS A 29 -7.99 20.46 12.40
C LYS A 29 -9.39 20.81 11.90
N ARG A 30 -9.69 20.59 10.63
CA ARG A 30 -10.95 21.02 10.00
C ARG A 30 -11.81 19.82 9.70
N ASP A 31 -13.05 19.89 10.15
CA ASP A 31 -14.02 18.80 10.00
C ASP A 31 -14.32 18.47 8.53
N SER A 32 -14.28 19.47 7.64
CA SER A 32 -14.45 19.31 6.20
C SER A 32 -13.38 18.43 5.54
N ASP A 33 -12.21 18.30 6.17
CA ASP A 33 -11.07 17.60 5.60
C ASP A 33 -11.13 16.09 5.96
N ASP A 34 -11.82 15.73 7.05
CA ASP A 34 -11.82 14.37 7.61
C ASP A 34 -13.17 13.65 7.55
N TRP A 35 -14.27 14.40 7.70
CA TRP A 35 -15.61 13.84 7.78
C TRP A 35 -16.36 14.06 6.45
N PRO A 36 -17.28 13.16 6.09
CA PRO A 36 -17.59 11.86 6.71
C PRO A 36 -16.49 10.80 6.54
N LEU A 37 -16.40 9.84 7.47
CA LEU A 37 -15.60 8.63 7.31
C LEU A 37 -16.44 7.57 6.59
N VAL A 38 -15.86 6.92 5.57
CA VAL A 38 -16.57 5.95 4.73
C VAL A 38 -15.69 4.71 4.54
N LEU A 39 -16.27 3.54 4.78
CA LEU A 39 -15.65 2.23 4.56
C LEU A 39 -16.61 1.35 3.76
N ILE A 40 -16.20 0.93 2.57
CA ILE A 40 -16.97 0.01 1.74
C ILE A 40 -16.57 -1.42 2.14
N THR A 41 -17.48 -2.15 2.77
CA THR A 41 -17.22 -3.52 3.24
C THR A 41 -17.57 -4.57 2.21
N ASN A 42 -18.53 -4.29 1.34
CA ASN A 42 -18.91 -5.15 0.23
C ASN A 42 -19.42 -4.32 -0.95
N PRO A 43 -18.83 -4.42 -2.16
CA PRO A 43 -17.70 -5.29 -2.50
C PRO A 43 -16.39 -4.81 -1.87
N LYS A 44 -15.60 -5.74 -1.32
CA LYS A 44 -14.29 -5.45 -0.70
C LYS A 44 -13.26 -5.04 -1.76
N ASP A 45 -12.31 -4.20 -1.38
CA ASP A 45 -11.21 -3.76 -2.25
C ASP A 45 -10.36 -4.96 -2.71
N ALA A 46 -10.22 -5.12 -4.03
CA ALA A 46 -9.43 -6.14 -4.68
C ALA A 46 -7.94 -6.08 -4.32
N GLY A 47 -7.44 -4.89 -3.96
CA GLY A 47 -6.07 -4.68 -3.50
C GLY A 47 -5.77 -5.30 -2.13
N PHE A 48 -6.81 -5.64 -1.35
CA PHE A 48 -6.68 -6.20 -0.01
C PHE A 48 -7.40 -7.54 0.15
N LEU A 49 -7.80 -8.18 -0.95
CA LEU A 49 -8.37 -9.53 -0.92
C LEU A 49 -7.33 -10.57 -0.51
N LEU A 50 -7.77 -11.55 0.28
CA LEU A 50 -6.98 -12.71 0.68
C LEU A 50 -7.72 -14.01 0.31
N PRO A 51 -7.70 -14.46 -0.97
CA PRO A 51 -8.53 -15.56 -1.44
C PRO A 51 -8.29 -16.91 -0.73
N SER A 52 -7.10 -17.11 -0.14
CA SER A 52 -6.76 -18.31 0.62
C SER A 52 -7.17 -18.24 2.10
N LYS A 53 -7.65 -17.08 2.57
CA LYS A 53 -7.99 -16.82 3.99
C LYS A 53 -9.40 -16.27 4.19
N GLU A 54 -10.03 -15.76 3.14
CA GLU A 54 -11.35 -15.15 3.17
C GLU A 54 -12.25 -15.77 2.09
N PRO A 55 -13.55 -15.95 2.34
CA PRO A 55 -14.51 -16.48 1.37
C PRO A 55 -14.92 -15.41 0.34
N THR A 56 -13.97 -15.03 -0.53
CA THR A 56 -14.12 -13.95 -1.52
C THR A 56 -15.26 -14.16 -2.52
N GLU A 57 -15.66 -15.40 -2.77
CA GLU A 57 -16.79 -15.76 -3.63
C GLU A 57 -18.14 -15.25 -3.09
N ARG A 58 -18.21 -14.85 -1.83
CA ARG A 58 -19.42 -14.26 -1.23
C ARG A 58 -19.74 -12.88 -1.80
N ILE A 59 -18.76 -12.17 -2.37
CA ILE A 59 -19.01 -10.88 -3.03
C ILE A 59 -19.99 -11.08 -4.19
N LEU A 60 -19.76 -12.09 -5.03
CA LEU A 60 -20.63 -12.44 -6.16
C LEU A 60 -22.01 -12.95 -5.72
N LYS A 61 -22.12 -13.55 -4.53
CA LYS A 61 -23.39 -14.06 -3.97
C LYS A 61 -24.15 -13.02 -3.16
N SER A 62 -23.61 -11.81 -3.00
CA SER A 62 -24.19 -10.80 -2.12
C SER A 62 -25.40 -10.10 -2.75
N THR A 63 -26.38 -9.76 -1.93
CA THR A 63 -27.61 -9.08 -2.38
C THR A 63 -27.54 -7.56 -2.22
N HIS A 64 -26.57 -7.06 -1.46
CA HIS A 64 -26.42 -5.64 -1.13
C HIS A 64 -24.96 -5.21 -1.17
N ILE A 65 -24.73 -4.02 -1.71
CA ILE A 65 -23.56 -3.20 -1.42
C ILE A 65 -23.70 -2.72 0.02
N ARG A 66 -22.62 -2.84 0.80
CA ARG A 66 -22.59 -2.52 2.23
C ARG A 66 -21.48 -1.52 2.51
N ILE A 67 -21.87 -0.43 3.15
CA ILE A 67 -21.03 0.74 3.39
C ILE A 67 -21.22 1.12 4.85
N LEU A 68 -20.13 1.26 5.58
CA LEU A 68 -20.15 1.90 6.89
C LEU A 68 -19.78 3.37 6.71
N ALA A 69 -20.60 4.25 7.24
CA ALA A 69 -20.38 5.68 7.18
C ALA A 69 -20.63 6.34 8.54
N TRP A 70 -19.71 7.22 8.94
CA TRP A 70 -19.76 7.97 10.18
C TRP A 70 -19.52 9.46 9.90
N SER A 71 -20.27 10.33 10.56
CA SER A 71 -20.00 11.77 10.58
C SER A 71 -20.35 12.35 11.96
N ARG A 72 -19.79 13.52 12.27
CA ARG A 72 -20.20 14.34 13.43
C ARG A 72 -21.61 14.88 13.27
N TYR A 73 -22.07 15.01 12.04
CA TYR A 73 -23.40 15.49 11.69
C TYR A 73 -24.19 14.36 11.03
N PRO A 74 -25.53 14.36 11.11
CA PRO A 74 -26.34 13.37 10.43
C PRO A 74 -25.98 13.28 8.94
N ILE A 75 -25.81 12.06 8.45
CA ILE A 75 -25.53 11.78 7.05
C ILE A 75 -26.82 12.02 6.26
N GLN A 76 -26.74 12.87 5.24
CA GLN A 76 -27.87 13.21 4.39
C GLN A 76 -28.00 12.25 3.20
N ARG A 77 -26.87 11.88 2.59
CA ARG A 77 -26.84 11.08 1.37
C ARG A 77 -25.59 10.23 1.28
N VAL A 78 -25.77 8.99 0.83
CA VAL A 78 -24.69 8.08 0.42
C VAL A 78 -24.99 7.60 -0.99
N SER A 79 -24.38 8.22 -1.99
CA SER A 79 -24.55 7.87 -3.40
C SER A 79 -23.47 6.90 -3.85
N VAL A 80 -23.87 5.89 -4.63
CA VAL A 80 -22.99 4.85 -5.14
C VAL A 80 -22.98 4.88 -6.68
N SER A 81 -21.78 4.87 -7.24
CA SER A 81 -21.53 4.73 -8.67
C SER A 81 -20.60 3.55 -8.91
N ILE A 82 -20.86 2.77 -9.97
CA ILE A 82 -20.03 1.65 -10.40
C ILE A 82 -19.59 1.89 -11.83
N ASP A 83 -18.28 1.81 -12.08
CA ASP A 83 -17.66 2.06 -13.39
C ASP A 83 -18.09 3.41 -14.00
N GLY A 84 -18.23 4.43 -13.14
CA GLY A 84 -18.67 5.78 -13.51
C GLY A 84 -20.19 5.95 -13.70
N ALA A 85 -20.97 4.87 -13.68
CA ALA A 85 -22.43 4.92 -13.78
C ALA A 85 -23.08 4.99 -12.40
N PHE A 86 -23.98 5.96 -12.19
CA PHE A 86 -24.75 6.08 -10.94
C PHE A 86 -25.69 4.88 -10.77
N VAL A 87 -25.58 4.19 -9.65
CA VAL A 87 -26.38 3.00 -9.32
C VAL A 87 -27.55 3.35 -8.42
N GLY A 88 -27.33 4.22 -7.43
CA GLY A 88 -28.38 4.62 -6.51
C GLY A 88 -27.85 5.22 -5.21
N ASN A 89 -28.79 5.61 -4.34
CA ASN A 89 -28.47 6.07 -2.99
C ASN A 89 -28.67 4.94 -1.98
N ALA A 90 -27.63 4.60 -1.22
CA ALA A 90 -27.70 3.64 -0.15
C ALA A 90 -28.57 4.17 1.00
N ARG A 91 -29.36 3.30 1.60
CA ARG A 91 -30.26 3.63 2.72
C ARG A 91 -29.71 3.04 4.02
N PRO A 92 -29.96 3.65 5.18
CA PRO A 92 -29.65 3.04 6.46
C PRO A 92 -30.27 1.64 6.55
N ALA A 93 -29.49 0.65 7.00
CA ALA A 93 -29.97 -0.72 7.17
C ALA A 93 -31.14 -0.78 8.15
N LYS A 94 -32.18 -1.56 7.82
CA LYS A 94 -33.30 -1.81 8.73
C LYS A 94 -32.79 -2.51 9.99
N ARG A 95 -33.19 -1.99 11.15
CA ARG A 95 -32.76 -2.52 12.45
C ARG A 95 -33.59 -3.73 12.85
N HIS A 96 -32.95 -4.65 13.57
CA HIS A 96 -33.63 -5.74 14.27
C HIS A 96 -34.05 -5.34 15.69
N ASP A 97 -33.44 -4.29 16.25
CA ASP A 97 -33.72 -3.75 17.59
C ASP A 97 -33.96 -2.24 17.50
N ALA A 98 -35.09 -1.80 18.06
CA ALA A 98 -35.52 -0.40 18.06
C ALA A 98 -34.77 0.46 19.10
N SER A 99 -33.98 -0.14 19.99
CA SER A 99 -33.29 0.55 21.09
C SER A 99 -32.00 1.28 20.67
N ILE A 100 -31.34 0.83 19.60
CA ILE A 100 -30.13 1.47 19.07
C ILE A 100 -30.58 2.70 18.28
N VAL A 101 -29.99 3.87 18.54
CA VAL A 101 -30.44 5.17 17.98
C VAL A 101 -29.81 5.46 16.62
N ASP A 102 -28.56 5.07 16.35
CA ASP A 102 -27.89 5.27 15.05
C ASP A 102 -27.06 4.06 14.63
N SER A 103 -27.31 3.55 13.40
CA SER A 103 -26.51 2.49 12.79
C SER A 103 -25.65 3.12 11.68
N PRO A 104 -24.33 2.90 11.69
CA PRO A 104 -23.46 3.42 10.64
C PRO A 104 -23.57 2.64 9.32
N LEU A 105 -24.37 1.57 9.28
CA LEU A 105 -24.49 0.70 8.10
C LEU A 105 -25.52 1.22 7.10
N TYR A 106 -25.05 1.50 5.90
CA TYR A 106 -25.82 1.85 4.72
C TYR A 106 -25.77 0.70 3.71
N VAL A 107 -26.93 0.37 3.14
CA VAL A 107 -27.10 -0.73 2.19
C VAL A 107 -27.78 -0.26 0.91
N LEU A 108 -27.32 -0.80 -0.21
CA LEU A 108 -27.94 -0.60 -1.52
C LEU A 108 -28.10 -1.96 -2.21
N SER A 109 -29.32 -2.32 -2.58
CA SER A 109 -29.58 -3.55 -3.32
C SER A 109 -28.91 -3.48 -4.70
N TRP A 110 -28.32 -4.58 -5.13
CA TRP A 110 -27.61 -4.67 -6.41
C TRP A 110 -27.67 -6.10 -6.97
N ASP A 111 -27.31 -6.25 -8.25
CA ASP A 111 -27.16 -7.56 -8.91
C ASP A 111 -25.70 -7.75 -9.36
N PRO A 112 -24.86 -8.42 -8.53
CA PRO A 112 -23.47 -8.70 -8.91
C PRO A 112 -23.37 -9.70 -10.07
N ALA A 113 -24.36 -10.56 -10.30
CA ALA A 113 -24.33 -11.52 -11.40
C ALA A 113 -24.52 -10.81 -12.75
N ALA A 114 -25.35 -9.76 -12.82
CA ALA A 114 -25.43 -8.90 -14.00
C ALA A 114 -24.10 -8.20 -14.28
N LEU A 115 -23.42 -7.72 -13.24
CA LEU A 115 -22.12 -7.07 -13.38
C LEU A 115 -21.04 -8.05 -13.83
N ALA A 116 -21.03 -9.28 -13.31
CA ALA A 116 -20.12 -10.35 -13.72
C ALA A 116 -20.31 -10.74 -15.19
N ARG A 117 -21.56 -10.78 -15.70
CA ARG A 117 -21.84 -11.02 -17.13
C ARG A 117 -21.33 -9.91 -18.02
N ARG A 118 -21.38 -8.65 -17.57
CA ARG A 118 -20.86 -7.49 -18.30
C ARG A 118 -19.32 -7.49 -18.33
N GLY A 119 -18.71 -7.87 -17.22
CA GLY A 119 -17.26 -7.75 -17.01
C GLY A 119 -16.81 -6.30 -16.83
N PRO A 120 -15.53 -6.09 -16.46
CA PRO A 120 -14.96 -4.76 -16.28
C PRO A 120 -14.99 -3.92 -17.57
N PRO A 121 -14.94 -2.58 -17.46
CA PRO A 121 -14.82 -1.70 -18.62
C PRO A 121 -13.62 -2.06 -19.51
N SER A 122 -13.74 -1.83 -20.82
CA SER A 122 -12.66 -2.11 -21.79
C SER A 122 -11.32 -1.52 -21.33
N GLY A 123 -10.27 -2.35 -21.33
CA GLY A 123 -8.93 -1.97 -20.89
C GLY A 123 -8.72 -1.99 -19.36
N HIS A 124 -9.73 -2.34 -18.57
CA HIS A 124 -9.63 -2.47 -17.13
C HIS A 124 -9.72 -3.94 -16.70
N VAL A 125 -9.06 -4.23 -15.60
CA VAL A 125 -8.90 -5.59 -15.07
C VAL A 125 -9.85 -5.87 -13.90
N ALA A 126 -10.40 -4.81 -13.30
CA ALA A 126 -11.32 -4.84 -12.17
C ALA A 126 -12.40 -3.76 -12.36
N HIS A 127 -13.53 -3.92 -11.68
CA HIS A 127 -14.55 -2.89 -11.59
C HIS A 127 -14.14 -1.80 -10.61
N SER A 128 -14.65 -0.59 -10.78
CA SER A 128 -14.46 0.51 -9.84
C SER A 128 -15.77 0.86 -9.16
N ILE A 129 -15.75 0.97 -7.83
CA ILE A 129 -16.87 1.53 -7.05
C ILE A 129 -16.46 2.87 -6.47
N GLU A 130 -17.34 3.85 -6.61
CA GLU A 130 -17.23 5.17 -6.01
C GLU A 130 -18.41 5.42 -5.09
N VAL A 131 -18.11 5.78 -3.85
CA VAL A 131 -19.10 6.15 -2.85
C VAL A 131 -18.85 7.59 -2.43
N VAL A 132 -19.88 8.42 -2.59
CA VAL A 132 -19.89 9.81 -2.14
C VAL A 132 -20.86 9.92 -0.97
N CYS A 133 -20.33 10.29 0.19
CA CYS A 133 -21.10 10.51 1.41
C CYS A 133 -21.14 11.99 1.72
N GLU A 134 -22.34 12.53 1.95
CA GLU A 134 -22.59 13.93 2.29
C GLU A 134 -23.37 14.01 3.60
N ASP A 135 -22.92 14.88 4.50
CA ASP A 135 -23.62 15.18 5.74
C ASP A 135 -24.46 16.47 5.68
N THR A 136 -25.24 16.71 6.73
CA THR A 136 -26.09 17.91 6.86
C THR A 136 -25.33 19.24 6.99
N LYS A 137 -23.99 19.21 7.12
CA LYS A 137 -23.14 20.41 7.07
C LYS A 137 -22.45 20.57 5.71
N HIS A 138 -22.87 19.79 4.71
CA HIS A 138 -22.29 19.77 3.36
C HIS A 138 -20.81 19.37 3.35
N ASN A 139 -20.33 18.64 4.36
CA ASN A 139 -19.04 17.97 4.24
C ASN A 139 -19.24 16.74 3.35
N VAL A 140 -18.31 16.55 2.40
CA VAL A 140 -18.40 15.50 1.40
C VAL A 140 -17.13 14.66 1.42
N ARG A 141 -17.31 13.35 1.49
CA ARG A 141 -16.22 12.38 1.34
C ARG A 141 -16.50 11.48 0.15
N THR A 142 -15.52 11.40 -0.75
CA THR A 142 -15.52 10.47 -1.86
C THR A 142 -14.50 9.37 -1.60
N VAL A 143 -14.95 8.12 -1.59
CA VAL A 143 -14.09 6.93 -1.50
C VAL A 143 -14.22 6.13 -2.78
N ARG A 144 -13.08 5.80 -3.38
CA ARG A 144 -12.98 4.96 -4.57
C ARG A 144 -12.14 3.75 -4.24
N GLN A 145 -12.61 2.57 -4.63
CA GLN A 145 -11.81 1.35 -4.58
C GLN A 145 -12.09 0.48 -5.80
N SER A 146 -11.11 -0.36 -6.15
CA SER A 146 -11.28 -1.35 -7.22
C SER A 146 -11.78 -2.65 -6.60
N PHE A 147 -12.66 -3.38 -7.26
CA PHE A 147 -13.14 -4.66 -6.76
C PHE A 147 -13.30 -5.68 -7.88
N THR A 148 -13.24 -6.94 -7.50
CA THR A 148 -13.42 -8.09 -8.39
C THR A 148 -14.55 -8.97 -7.87
N LEU A 149 -15.29 -9.57 -8.81
CA LEU A 149 -16.41 -10.46 -8.50
C LEU A 149 -16.00 -11.93 -8.52
N ASP A 150 -14.91 -12.26 -9.21
CA ASP A 150 -14.34 -13.60 -9.29
C ASP A 150 -13.49 -13.97 -8.06
N GLY A 151 -13.33 -13.05 -7.11
CA GLY A 151 -12.48 -13.23 -5.94
C GLY A 151 -10.99 -13.14 -6.24
N THR A 152 -10.59 -12.74 -7.45
CA THR A 152 -9.18 -12.58 -7.78
C THR A 152 -8.62 -11.33 -7.11
N ALA A 153 -7.56 -11.50 -6.32
CA ALA A 153 -6.86 -10.37 -5.72
C ALA A 153 -6.12 -9.57 -6.81
N ARG A 154 -6.25 -8.24 -6.76
CA ARG A 154 -5.58 -7.30 -7.67
C ARG A 154 -4.73 -6.36 -6.85
N TRP A 155 -3.66 -6.92 -6.29
CA TRP A 155 -2.72 -6.17 -5.48
C TRP A 155 -2.05 -5.06 -6.32
N ASN A 156 -2.27 -3.81 -5.92
CA ASN A 156 -1.65 -2.66 -6.55
C ASN A 156 -0.71 -2.01 -5.53
N PHE A 157 0.56 -2.43 -5.57
CA PHE A 157 1.61 -1.85 -4.74
C PHE A 157 2.49 -0.94 -5.62
N GLY A 158 2.95 0.18 -5.06
CA GLY A 158 3.94 1.03 -5.73
C GLY A 158 5.27 0.31 -5.90
N GLY A 159 6.12 0.72 -6.85
CA GLY A 159 7.32 -0.04 -7.23
C GLY A 159 8.25 -0.43 -6.07
N VAL A 160 8.52 0.49 -5.13
CA VAL A 160 9.33 0.20 -3.93
C VAL A 160 8.61 -0.75 -2.96
N GLN A 161 7.30 -0.59 -2.80
CA GLN A 161 6.48 -1.46 -1.93
C GLN A 161 6.42 -2.88 -2.49
N SER A 162 6.18 -3.03 -3.80
CA SER A 162 6.26 -4.31 -4.50
C SER A 162 7.62 -4.95 -4.35
N PHE A 163 8.71 -4.19 -4.51
CA PHE A 163 10.06 -4.72 -4.34
C PHE A 163 10.26 -5.27 -2.93
N ILE A 164 9.87 -4.52 -1.89
CA ILE A 164 10.01 -4.96 -0.50
C ILE A 164 9.18 -6.23 -0.23
N LEU A 165 7.93 -6.26 -0.69
CA LEU A 165 6.99 -7.34 -0.39
C LEU A 165 7.21 -8.61 -1.21
N LEU A 166 7.57 -8.48 -2.48
CA LEU A 166 7.68 -9.61 -3.42
C LEU A 166 9.10 -10.13 -3.57
N SER A 167 10.12 -9.31 -3.31
CA SER A 167 11.50 -9.77 -3.34
C SER A 167 11.79 -10.61 -2.11
N ASP A 168 12.48 -11.73 -2.31
CA ASP A 168 13.11 -12.46 -1.22
C ASP A 168 14.28 -11.63 -0.68
N GLN A 169 13.99 -10.90 0.40
CA GLN A 169 14.96 -10.02 1.05
C GLN A 169 16.15 -10.80 1.61
N ALA A 170 15.97 -12.07 2.00
CA ALA A 170 17.07 -12.88 2.52
C ALA A 170 18.08 -13.17 1.39
N SER A 171 17.59 -13.62 0.23
CA SER A 171 18.43 -13.81 -0.96
C SER A 171 19.08 -12.49 -1.40
N GLY A 172 18.34 -11.39 -1.39
CA GLY A 172 18.88 -10.06 -1.72
C GLY A 172 20.03 -9.63 -0.79
N LEU A 173 19.86 -9.78 0.52
CA LEU A 173 20.88 -9.48 1.52
C LEU A 173 22.11 -10.37 1.38
N MET A 174 21.92 -11.67 1.06
CA MET A 174 23.04 -12.57 0.77
C MET A 174 23.84 -12.12 -0.44
N VAL A 175 23.19 -11.73 -1.54
CA VAL A 175 23.87 -11.21 -2.73
C VAL A 175 24.66 -9.95 -2.41
N VAL A 176 24.05 -9.00 -1.70
CA VAL A 176 24.73 -7.76 -1.27
C VAL A 176 25.95 -8.08 -0.41
N PHE A 177 25.80 -9.00 0.55
CA PHE A 177 26.91 -9.46 1.40
C PHE A 177 28.07 -10.00 0.56
N TYR A 178 27.81 -10.90 -0.39
CA TYR A 178 28.86 -11.44 -1.25
C TYR A 178 29.50 -10.38 -2.16
N LEU A 179 28.72 -9.42 -2.69
CA LEU A 179 29.26 -8.32 -3.50
C LEU A 179 30.18 -7.41 -2.69
N VAL A 180 29.80 -7.07 -1.45
CA VAL A 180 30.64 -6.29 -0.54
C VAL A 180 31.94 -7.03 -0.24
N TRP A 181 31.87 -8.33 0.01
CA TRP A 181 33.06 -9.16 0.23
C TRP A 181 33.90 -9.37 -1.02
N LEU A 182 33.30 -9.37 -2.22
CA LEU A 182 34.02 -9.51 -3.49
C LEU A 182 34.81 -8.25 -3.86
N ALA A 183 34.34 -7.06 -3.48
CA ALA A 183 34.98 -5.78 -3.78
C ALA A 183 36.47 -5.70 -3.37
N PRO A 184 36.90 -6.06 -2.14
CA PRO A 184 38.32 -6.07 -1.78
C PRO A 184 39.13 -7.07 -2.62
N PHE A 185 38.59 -8.26 -2.92
CA PHE A 185 39.28 -9.24 -3.77
C PHE A 185 39.47 -8.72 -5.20
N LEU A 186 38.45 -8.10 -5.80
CA LEU A 186 38.55 -7.45 -7.11
C LEU A 186 39.58 -6.31 -7.11
N THR A 187 39.64 -5.53 -6.02
CA THR A 187 40.63 -4.46 -5.86
C THR A 187 42.05 -5.03 -5.83
N LEU A 188 42.27 -6.13 -5.12
CA LEU A 188 43.58 -6.81 -5.06
C LEU A 188 43.95 -7.45 -6.41
N VAL A 189 42.99 -8.06 -7.11
CA VAL A 189 43.22 -8.67 -8.42
C VAL A 189 43.55 -7.61 -9.47
N THR A 190 42.82 -6.49 -9.51
CA THR A 190 43.11 -5.39 -10.43
C THR A 190 44.48 -4.78 -10.14
N ALA A 191 44.82 -4.52 -8.87
CA ALA A 191 46.16 -4.06 -8.49
C ALA A 191 47.27 -5.02 -8.95
N ARG A 192 47.04 -6.34 -8.86
CA ARG A 192 48.01 -7.35 -9.30
C ARG A 192 48.15 -7.44 -10.83
N MET A 193 47.05 -7.35 -11.56
CA MET A 193 47.06 -7.40 -13.03
C MET A 193 47.67 -6.14 -13.65
N PHE A 194 47.37 -4.97 -13.12
CA PHE A 194 47.86 -3.69 -13.65
C PHE A 194 49.21 -3.27 -13.06
N GLY A 195 49.58 -3.73 -11.86
CA GLY A 195 50.87 -3.42 -11.22
C GLY A 195 52.10 -3.99 -11.94
N SER A 196 51.95 -5.02 -12.79
CA SER A 196 53.04 -5.51 -13.64
C SER A 196 53.07 -4.86 -15.03
N THR A 197 52.14 -3.95 -15.32
CA THR A 197 52.01 -3.32 -16.64
C THR A 197 52.66 -1.94 -16.63
N ARG A 198 53.46 -1.61 -17.67
CA ARG A 198 54.22 -0.34 -17.80
C ARG A 198 53.39 0.95 -17.64
N LEU A 199 52.06 0.86 -17.69
CA LEU A 199 51.12 1.96 -17.47
C LEU A 199 51.09 2.44 -16.00
N TYR A 200 51.20 1.54 -15.01
CA TYR A 200 51.19 1.91 -13.59
C TYR A 200 52.47 2.67 -13.20
N CYS A 201 53.63 2.26 -13.72
CA CYS A 201 54.90 2.97 -13.52
C CYS A 201 54.85 4.40 -14.07
N ARG A 202 54.23 4.63 -15.23
CA ARG A 202 54.09 6.00 -15.80
C ARG A 202 53.12 6.88 -15.00
N LEU A 203 52.01 6.34 -14.51
CA LEU A 203 51.05 7.08 -13.69
C LEU A 203 51.63 7.50 -12.33
N CYS A 204 52.48 6.66 -11.72
CA CYS A 204 53.23 7.00 -10.49
C CYS A 204 54.37 8.02 -10.70
N GLU A 205 54.90 8.16 -11.91
CA GLU A 205 55.89 9.21 -12.24
C GLU A 205 55.22 10.58 -12.40
N ASP A 206 54.06 10.66 -13.04
CA ASP A 206 53.37 11.94 -13.32
C ASP A 206 52.54 12.47 -12.14
N THR A 207 52.04 11.59 -11.28
CA THR A 207 51.38 11.99 -10.04
C THR A 207 52.26 11.54 -8.88
N ARG A 208 52.74 12.48 -8.04
CA ARG A 208 53.43 12.21 -6.76
C ARG A 208 52.49 11.52 -5.76
N LEU A 209 51.84 10.44 -6.14
CA LEU A 209 51.12 9.57 -5.25
C LEU A 209 52.15 8.70 -4.52
N PRO A 210 52.09 8.63 -3.18
CA PRO A 210 53.01 7.79 -2.43
C PRO A 210 52.86 6.33 -2.89
N ASP A 211 54.01 5.68 -3.04
CA ASP A 211 54.16 4.29 -3.44
C ASP A 211 53.21 3.37 -2.63
N LEU A 212 52.09 3.01 -3.24
CA LEU A 212 51.04 2.17 -2.66
C LEU A 212 51.53 0.75 -2.34
N SER A 213 52.70 0.34 -2.85
CA SER A 213 53.33 -0.93 -2.46
C SER A 213 53.79 -0.93 -0.99
N ARG A 214 54.01 0.25 -0.38
CA ARG A 214 54.32 0.41 1.05
C ARG A 214 53.08 0.62 1.94
N PHE A 215 51.92 0.89 1.35
CA PHE A 215 50.65 1.05 2.09
C PHE A 215 49.93 -0.28 2.34
N ALA A 216 50.47 -1.39 1.84
CA ALA A 216 49.99 -2.72 2.09
C ALA A 216 50.55 -3.27 3.42
N PHE A 217 50.10 -2.76 4.57
CA PHE A 217 49.77 -3.66 5.70
C PHE A 217 49.06 -3.06 6.92
N THR A 218 49.12 -1.74 7.20
CA THR A 218 48.79 -1.30 8.59
C THR A 218 47.72 -0.23 8.77
N GLY A 219 47.25 0.48 7.73
CA GLY A 219 46.33 1.62 7.95
C GLY A 219 44.88 1.43 7.52
N ALA A 220 44.65 0.77 6.39
CA ALA A 220 43.32 0.72 5.77
C ALA A 220 42.44 -0.40 6.33
N VAL A 221 43.03 -1.53 6.72
CA VAL A 221 42.29 -2.69 7.26
C VAL A 221 41.76 -2.40 8.67
N GLU A 222 42.52 -1.71 9.53
CA GLU A 222 42.02 -1.30 10.86
C GLU A 222 40.88 -0.28 10.76
N ARG A 223 40.97 0.72 9.87
CA ARG A 223 39.91 1.73 9.71
C ARG A 223 38.64 1.18 9.06
N PHE A 224 38.75 0.17 8.19
CA PHE A 224 37.58 -0.47 7.59
C PHE A 224 36.93 -1.50 8.52
N LEU A 225 37.71 -2.22 9.34
CA LEU A 225 37.19 -3.10 10.37
C LEU A 225 36.51 -2.33 11.52
N PHE A 226 37.01 -1.14 11.87
CA PHE A 226 36.39 -0.30 12.91
C PHE A 226 35.03 0.30 12.49
N ILE A 227 34.77 0.43 11.18
CA ILE A 227 33.50 0.93 10.64
C ILE A 227 32.47 -0.19 10.45
N LEU A 228 32.90 -1.46 10.34
CA LEU A 228 32.02 -2.62 10.15
C LEU A 228 31.62 -3.33 11.45
N PHE A 229 32.27 -3.03 12.59
CA PHE A 229 32.02 -3.65 13.90
C PHE A 229 31.45 -2.68 14.97
N LEU A 230 30.84 -1.57 14.53
CA LEU A 230 30.10 -0.62 15.38
C LEU A 230 28.65 -0.49 14.90
#